data_AF-A0A7X6UX41-F1
#
_entry.id   AF-A0A7X6UX41-F1
#
_cell.length_a   1.000
_cell.length_b   1.000
_cell.length_c   1.000
_cell.angle_alpha   90.00
_cell.angle_beta   90.00
_cell.angle_gamma   90.00
#
_symmetry.space_group_name_H-M   'P 1'
#
loop_
_entity.id
_entity.type
_entity.pdbx_description
1 polymer ?
#
loop_
_entity_poly.entity_id
_entity_poly.type
_entity_poly.pdbx_seq_one_letter_code
_entity_poly.pdbx_strand_id
1 'polypeptide(L)'
;MQNKNNNENPRDYSDRNVLLLEIDEEHSEITAQIIRNMLPGAKIKAVHTPEDALKAMHKGEWDTYVLDFREEAVSNSEFVKRANNQKDAVLVALPFGTFTEGDEDNAAKLDILRKLFEVEKEEKKK
;
A
#
# COMPACT_ATOMS: atom_id res chain seq x y z
N MET A 1 -40.49 -10.95 8.29
CA MET A 1 -39.73 -9.76 7.86
C MET A 1 -38.27 -10.16 7.79
N GLN A 2 -37.66 -9.97 6.62
CA GLN A 2 -36.26 -10.26 6.35
C GLN A 2 -35.37 -9.27 7.12
N ASN A 3 -34.21 -9.73 7.59
CA ASN A 3 -32.97 -9.02 7.29
C ASN A 3 -31.84 -10.05 7.17
N LYS A 4 -31.51 -10.34 5.91
CA LYS A 4 -30.22 -10.91 5.52
C LYS A 4 -29.21 -9.79 5.75
N ASN A 5 -28.44 -9.86 6.84
CA ASN A 5 -27.23 -9.05 6.90
C ASN A 5 -26.14 -9.83 6.16
N ASN A 6 -25.70 -9.16 5.11
CA ASN A 6 -24.79 -9.61 4.08
C ASN A 6 -23.58 -10.34 4.64
N ASN A 7 -23.22 -11.38 3.89
CA ASN A 7 -21.97 -12.10 3.95
C ASN A 7 -20.82 -11.10 3.65
N GLU A 8 -20.38 -10.32 4.62
CA GLU A 8 -19.09 -9.63 4.54
C GLU A 8 -18.03 -10.70 4.76
N ASN A 9 -17.67 -11.39 3.68
CA ASN A 9 -16.39 -12.05 3.67
C ASN A 9 -15.37 -10.91 3.88
N PRO A 10 -14.56 -10.91 4.96
CA PRO A 10 -13.49 -9.93 5.09
C PRO A 10 -12.71 -9.98 3.78
N ARG A 11 -12.55 -8.83 3.10
CA ARG A 11 -11.76 -8.80 1.87
C ARG A 11 -10.36 -9.27 2.24
N ASP A 12 -9.97 -10.41 1.69
CA ASP A 12 -8.72 -11.09 1.99
C ASP A 12 -7.66 -10.62 1.00
N TYR A 13 -6.61 -9.97 1.52
CA TYR A 13 -5.44 -9.52 0.77
C TYR A 13 -4.19 -10.34 1.10
N SER A 14 -4.35 -11.58 1.60
CA SER A 14 -3.23 -12.46 1.97
C SER A 14 -2.30 -12.85 0.83
N ASP A 15 -2.74 -12.66 -0.41
CA ASP A 15 -1.93 -12.80 -1.62
C ASP A 15 -1.03 -11.59 -1.89
N ARG A 16 -1.26 -10.44 -1.22
CA ARG A 16 -0.52 -9.20 -1.44
C ARG A 16 0.77 -9.13 -0.63
N ASN A 17 1.86 -8.84 -1.35
CA ASN A 17 3.14 -8.46 -0.79
C ASN A 17 3.39 -6.98 -1.03
N VAL A 18 3.31 -6.20 0.04
CA VAL A 18 3.37 -4.74 0.05
C VAL A 18 4.72 -4.28 0.58
N LEU A 19 5.43 -3.49 -0.22
CA LEU A 19 6.59 -2.73 0.23
C LEU A 19 6.17 -1.28 0.47
N LEU A 20 6.22 -0.85 1.73
CA LEU A 20 5.91 0.50 2.19
C LEU A 20 7.21 1.29 2.36
N LEU A 21 7.35 2.41 1.64
CA LEU A 21 8.43 3.38 1.84
C LEU A 21 7.88 4.59 2.60
N GLU A 22 8.10 4.61 3.92
CA GLU A 22 7.76 5.72 4.81
C GLU A 22 9.06 6.22 5.45
N ILE A 23 9.50 7.41 5.03
CA ILE A 23 10.80 7.97 5.42
C ILE A 23 10.77 8.60 6.81
N ASP A 24 9.59 8.94 7.33
CA ASP A 24 9.41 9.37 8.70
C ASP A 24 9.30 8.14 9.60
N GLU A 25 10.40 7.78 10.26
CA GLU A 25 10.47 6.61 11.16
C GLU A 25 9.49 6.71 12.33
N GLU A 26 9.23 7.92 12.85
CA GLU A 26 8.30 8.13 13.96
C GLU A 26 6.84 7.90 13.52
N HIS A 27 6.54 8.24 12.26
CA HIS A 27 5.23 8.07 11.65
C HIS A 27 5.03 6.69 10.99
N SER A 28 6.09 5.90 10.86
CA SER A 28 6.03 4.64 10.11
C SER A 28 5.13 3.58 10.70
N GLU A 29 5.07 3.45 12.02
CA GLU A 29 4.22 2.42 12.63
C GLU A 29 2.73 2.71 12.41
N ILE A 30 2.31 3.98 12.54
CA ILE A 30 0.92 4.35 12.31
C ILE A 30 0.53 4.20 10.84
N THR A 31 1.40 4.63 9.91
CA THR A 31 1.18 4.43 8.48
C THR A 31 1.08 2.94 8.15
N ALA A 32 1.97 2.10 8.69
CA ALA A 32 1.90 0.66 8.52
C ALA A 32 0.60 0.07 9.08
N GLN A 33 0.17 0.51 10.27
CA GLN A 33 -1.06 0.01 10.90
C GLN A 33 -2.31 0.36 10.10
N ILE A 34 -2.40 1.59 9.58
CA ILE A 34 -3.48 2.03 8.69
C ILE A 34 -3.52 1.16 7.43
N ILE A 35 -2.36 0.86 6.84
CA ILE A 35 -2.29 0.00 5.65
C ILE A 35 -2.66 -1.45 5.99
N ARG A 36 -2.30 -1.98 7.16
CA ARG A 36 -2.73 -3.32 7.63
C ARG A 36 -4.24 -3.41 7.77
N ASN A 37 -4.88 -2.38 8.34
CA ASN A 37 -6.35 -2.35 8.49
C ASN A 37 -7.05 -2.12 7.14
N MET A 38 -6.39 -1.38 6.24
CA MET A 38 -6.86 -1.20 4.86
C MET A 38 -6.72 -2.48 4.04
N LEU A 39 -5.71 -3.32 4.27
CA LEU A 39 -5.44 -4.54 3.51
C LEU A 39 -5.34 -5.76 4.44
N PRO A 40 -6.45 -6.22 5.03
CA PRO A 40 -6.43 -7.36 5.94
C PRO A 40 -5.77 -8.59 5.31
N GLY A 41 -4.76 -9.14 5.98
CA GLY A 41 -4.02 -10.32 5.54
C GLY A 41 -2.76 -10.04 4.71
N ALA A 42 -2.59 -8.84 4.17
CA ALA A 42 -1.42 -8.50 3.35
C ALA A 42 -0.10 -8.60 4.13
N LYS A 43 0.96 -9.05 3.45
CA LYS A 43 2.32 -9.06 3.99
C LYS A 43 2.96 -7.70 3.73
N ILE A 44 3.16 -6.92 4.79
CA ILE A 44 3.68 -5.56 4.69
C ILE A 44 5.09 -5.50 5.25
N LYS A 45 6.00 -4.91 4.46
CA LYS A 45 7.33 -4.54 4.91
C LYS A 45 7.52 -3.03 4.78
N ALA A 46 7.74 -2.37 5.91
CA ALA A 46 8.14 -0.97 5.94
C ALA A 46 9.66 -0.84 5.77
N VAL A 47 10.08 0.19 5.04
CA VAL A 47 11.47 0.65 4.90
C VAL A 47 11.47 2.18 4.93
N HIS A 48 12.59 2.78 5.34
CA HIS A 48 12.66 4.22 5.65
C HIS A 48 13.59 5.00 4.74
N THR A 49 14.21 4.33 3.77
CA THR A 49 15.07 4.98 2.78
C THR A 49 14.75 4.46 1.38
N PRO A 50 14.83 5.31 0.33
CA PRO A 50 14.70 4.85 -1.05
C PRO A 50 15.72 3.77 -1.42
N GLU A 51 16.92 3.79 -0.84
CA GLU A 51 17.96 2.78 -1.05
C GLU A 51 17.54 1.41 -0.52
N ASP A 52 16.95 1.35 0.67
CA ASP A 52 16.47 0.09 1.24
C ASP A 52 15.21 -0.41 0.53
N ALA A 53 14.35 0.50 0.05
CA ALA A 53 13.25 0.16 -0.85
C ALA A 53 13.75 -0.46 -2.15
N LEU A 54 14.81 0.09 -2.75
CA LEU A 54 15.42 -0.44 -3.96
C LEU A 54 16.04 -1.83 -3.73
N LYS A 55 16.76 -2.02 -2.62
CA LYS A 55 17.31 -3.32 -2.23
C LYS A 55 16.20 -4.35 -1.99
N ALA A 56 15.11 -3.95 -1.35
CA ALA A 56 13.97 -4.81 -1.09
C ALA A 56 13.26 -5.21 -2.39
N MET A 57 13.03 -4.25 -3.29
CA MET A 57 12.48 -4.46 -4.63
C MET A 57 13.25 -5.55 -5.40
N HIS A 58 14.58 -5.52 -5.36
CA HIS A 58 15.42 -6.50 -6.05
C HIS A 58 15.30 -7.94 -5.53
N LYS A 59 14.77 -8.14 -4.33
CA LYS A 59 14.48 -9.49 -3.81
C LYS A 59 13.25 -10.13 -4.49
N GLY A 60 12.45 -9.33 -5.22
CA GLY A 60 11.49 -9.83 -6.21
C GLY A 60 10.20 -10.43 -5.66
N GLU A 61 9.82 -10.11 -4.43
CA GLU A 61 8.62 -10.65 -3.77
C GLU A 61 7.41 -9.70 -3.78
N TRP A 62 7.57 -8.44 -4.21
CA TRP A 62 6.57 -7.39 -4.06
C TRP A 62 5.68 -7.22 -5.29
N ASP A 63 4.37 -7.21 -5.08
CA ASP A 63 3.36 -6.87 -6.11
C ASP A 63 2.74 -5.48 -5.91
N THR A 64 3.06 -4.83 -4.79
CA THR A 64 2.51 -3.52 -4.45
C THR A 64 3.59 -2.66 -3.79
N TYR A 65 3.73 -1.42 -4.26
CA TYR A 65 4.60 -0.39 -3.68
C TYR A 65 3.73 0.74 -3.15
N VAL A 66 3.93 1.14 -1.90
CA VAL A 66 3.18 2.24 -1.26
C VAL A 66 4.16 3.30 -0.79
N LEU A 67 3.91 4.55 -1.16
CA LEU A 67 4.80 5.67 -0.85
C LEU A 67 4.04 7.02 -0.79
N ASP A 68 4.72 8.06 -0.33
CA ASP A 68 4.24 9.44 -0.41
C ASP A 68 5.07 10.25 -1.41
N PHE A 69 4.42 10.77 -2.46
CA PHE A 69 5.08 11.60 -3.47
C PHE A 69 5.37 13.03 -3.01
N ARG A 70 4.82 13.46 -1.88
CA ARG A 70 5.09 14.79 -1.32
C ARG A 70 6.50 14.87 -0.75
N GLU A 71 7.11 13.73 -0.44
CA GLU A 71 8.49 13.65 -0.04
C GLU A 71 9.43 13.73 -1.25
N GLU A 72 10.27 14.77 -1.29
CA GLU A 72 11.19 15.03 -2.40
C GLU A 72 12.21 13.89 -2.57
N ALA A 73 12.71 13.35 -1.45
CA ALA A 73 13.64 12.23 -1.44
C ALA A 73 13.03 10.96 -2.08
N VAL A 74 11.70 10.76 -1.92
CA VAL A 74 10.98 9.64 -2.51
C VAL A 74 10.73 9.89 -3.99
N SER A 75 10.09 11.02 -4.33
CA SER A 75 9.66 11.33 -5.70
C SER A 75 10.80 11.38 -6.72
N ASN A 76 12.00 11.80 -6.30
CA ASN A 76 13.18 11.84 -7.17
C ASN A 76 13.98 10.52 -7.20
N SER A 77 13.60 9.52 -6.42
CA SER A 77 14.39 8.30 -6.24
C SER A 77 14.39 7.37 -7.44
N GLU A 78 15.45 6.56 -7.56
CA GLU A 78 15.52 5.46 -8.52
C GLU A 78 14.48 4.37 -8.23
N PHE A 79 14.10 4.20 -6.96
CA PHE A 79 13.04 3.27 -6.55
C PHE A 79 11.71 3.60 -7.24
N VAL A 80 11.25 4.86 -7.18
CA VAL A 80 10.01 5.30 -7.86
C VAL A 80 10.05 5.01 -9.35
N LYS A 81 11.17 5.35 -10.01
CA LYS A 81 11.33 5.14 -11.45
C LYS A 81 11.18 3.66 -11.82
N ARG A 82 11.72 2.74 -11.01
CA ARG A 82 11.60 1.31 -11.26
C ARG A 82 10.22 0.77 -10.91
N ALA A 83 9.67 1.17 -9.77
CA ALA A 83 8.33 0.79 -9.34
C ALA A 83 7.29 1.14 -10.40
N ASN A 84 7.36 2.36 -10.96
CA ASN A 84 6.44 2.84 -11.98
C ASN A 84 6.54 2.10 -13.32
N ASN A 85 7.67 1.43 -13.59
CA ASN A 85 7.89 0.65 -14.82
C ASN A 85 7.63 -0.86 -14.64
N GLN A 86 7.28 -1.31 -13.43
CA GLN A 86 7.06 -2.72 -13.15
C GLN A 86 5.64 -3.13 -13.53
N LYS A 87 5.52 -3.88 -14.62
CA LYS A 87 4.23 -4.27 -15.21
C LYS A 87 3.32 -5.06 -14.28
N ASP A 88 3.91 -5.89 -13.43
CA ASP A 88 3.17 -6.82 -12.57
C ASP A 88 2.96 -6.29 -11.15
N ALA A 89 3.38 -5.05 -10.86
CA ALA A 89 3.21 -4.43 -9.57
C ALA A 89 2.34 -3.17 -9.66
N VAL A 90 1.64 -2.86 -8.57
CA VAL A 90 0.88 -1.62 -8.42
C VAL A 90 1.74 -0.60 -7.68
N LEU A 91 1.78 0.64 -8.16
CA LEU A 91 2.37 1.77 -7.45
C LEU A 91 1.25 2.64 -6.88
N VAL A 92 1.13 2.68 -5.56
CA VAL A 92 0.11 3.43 -4.84
C VAL A 92 0.76 4.60 -4.11
N ALA A 93 0.27 5.81 -4.39
CA ALA A 93 0.67 7.01 -3.66
C ALA A 93 -0.38 7.37 -2.62
N LEU A 94 0.02 7.51 -1.36
CA LEU A 94 -0.84 7.93 -0.26
C LEU A 94 -0.23 9.13 0.46
N PRO A 95 -1.05 10.08 0.94
CA PRO A 95 -0.56 11.23 1.67
C PRO A 95 -0.34 10.89 3.15
N PHE A 96 0.78 10.24 3.49
CA PHE A 96 1.06 9.74 4.84
C PHE A 96 0.98 10.81 5.93
N GLY A 97 1.56 12.00 5.74
CA GLY A 97 1.41 13.12 6.70
C GLY A 97 -0.03 13.61 6.98
N THR A 98 -1.06 13.00 6.39
CA THR A 98 -2.49 13.22 6.78
C THR A 98 -3.06 12.10 7.65
N PHE A 99 -2.27 11.07 7.94
CA PHE A 99 -2.63 9.98 8.80
C PHE A 99 -2.33 10.36 10.25
N THR A 100 -3.33 10.15 11.08
CA THR A 100 -3.34 10.50 12.49
C THR A 100 -3.89 9.34 13.30
N GLU A 101 -3.58 9.30 14.59
CA GLU A 101 -4.12 8.28 15.50
C GLU A 101 -5.65 8.24 15.41
N GLY A 102 -6.21 7.04 15.28
CA GLY A 102 -7.64 6.79 15.09
C GLY A 102 -8.09 6.70 13.63
N ASP A 103 -7.25 7.06 12.65
CA ASP A 103 -7.57 6.82 11.24
C ASP A 103 -7.61 5.33 10.89
N GLU A 104 -6.88 4.50 11.62
CA GLU A 104 -6.87 3.05 11.51
C GLU A 104 -8.24 2.41 11.84
N ASP A 105 -9.09 3.13 12.57
CA ASP A 105 -10.45 2.69 12.93
C ASP A 105 -11.52 3.34 12.03
N ASN A 106 -11.15 4.28 11.18
CA ASN A 106 -12.08 4.99 10.30
C ASN A 106 -12.41 4.18 9.04
N ALA A 107 -13.33 3.23 9.17
CA ALA A 107 -13.74 2.32 8.10
C ALA A 107 -14.08 3.04 6.78
N ALA A 108 -14.77 4.20 6.83
CA ALA A 108 -15.13 4.94 5.63
C ALA A 108 -13.91 5.52 4.89
N LYS A 109 -12.93 6.06 5.62
CA LYS A 109 -11.66 6.53 5.06
C LYS A 109 -10.88 5.37 4.46
N LEU A 110 -10.75 4.27 5.20
CA LEU A 110 -10.03 3.08 4.76
C LEU A 110 -10.66 2.46 3.50
N ASP A 111 -11.99 2.37 3.44
CA ASP A 111 -12.71 1.82 2.30
C ASP A 111 -12.50 2.63 1.01
N ILE A 112 -12.37 3.95 1.11
CA ILE A 112 -12.09 4.82 -0.03
C ILE A 112 -10.64 4.60 -0.50
N LEU A 113 -9.68 4.65 0.42
CA LEU A 113 -8.26 4.49 0.08
C LEU A 113 -7.94 3.09 -0.45
N ARG A 114 -8.63 2.05 0.05
CA ARG A 114 -8.45 0.65 -0.37
C ARG A 114 -8.68 0.45 -1.87
N LYS A 115 -9.59 1.22 -2.48
CA LYS A 115 -9.88 1.13 -3.92
C LYS A 115 -8.64 1.41 -4.79
N LEU A 116 -7.65 2.13 -4.28
CA LEU A 116 -6.38 2.38 -4.98
C LEU A 116 -5.55 1.11 -5.17
N PHE A 117 -5.80 0.06 -4.40
CA PHE A 117 -5.14 -1.24 -4.50
C PHE A 117 -5.87 -2.23 -5.41
N GLU A 118 -7.12 -1.92 -5.78
CA GLU A 118 -8.00 -2.76 -6.60
C GLU A 118 -7.85 -2.42 -8.10
N VAL A 119 -6.62 -2.21 -8.57
CA VAL A 119 -6.35 -1.95 -9.99
C VAL A 119 -6.49 -3.24 -10.78
N GLU A 120 -7.50 -3.30 -11.65
CA GLU A 120 -7.64 -4.39 -12.62
C GLU A 120 -6.43 -4.39 -13.55
N LYS A 121 -5.63 -5.45 -13.51
CA LYS A 121 -4.57 -5.66 -14.50
C LYS A 121 -5.24 -5.91 -15.84
N GLU A 122 -5.00 -5.05 -16.83
CA GLU A 122 -5.44 -5.32 -18.19
C GLU A 122 -4.82 -6.65 -18.66
N GLU A 123 -5.66 -7.69 -18.75
CA GLU A 123 -5.26 -8.92 -19.41
C GLU A 123 -4.99 -8.58 -20.88
N LYS A 124 -3.71 -8.62 -21.27
CA LYS A 124 -3.37 -8.54 -22.69
C LYS A 124 -4.02 -9.73 -23.39
N LYS A 125 -5.09 -9.48 -24.14
CA LYS A 125 -5.61 -10.42 -25.13
C LYS A 125 -4.45 -10.80 -26.05
N LYS A 126 -4.10 -12.09 -26.02
CA LYS A 126 -3.07 -12.70 -26.87
C LYS A 126 -3.44 -12.57 -28.34
#